data_AF-A0AB33CZA1-F1
#
_entry.id   AF-A0AB33CZA1-F1
#
_cell.length_a   1.000
_cell.length_b   1.000
_cell.length_c   1.000
_cell.angle_alpha   90.00
_cell.angle_beta   90.00
_cell.angle_gamma   90.00
#
_symmetry.space_group_name_H-M   'P 1'
#
loop_
_entity.id
_entity.type
_entity.pdbx_description
1 polymer ?
#
loop_
_entity_poly.entity_id
_entity_poly.type
_entity_poly.pdbx_seq_one_letter_code
_entity_poly.pdbx_strand_id
1 'polypeptide(L)'
;MNIIIKLCPQVPVGTAQKLNLERLGTILKINEQELGLSFLSPGDVLPAGAIEHPLLKQATVTRHADSIEIDGLLFHIAADQTAPAACFPEPVVISEDGLVVLPEQCPPPVPAPELPPETDFETHPESDMKEEIDADQH
;
A
#
# COMPACT_ATOMS: atom_id res chain seq x y z
N MET A 1 -18.10 -21.73 0.00
CA MET A 1 -16.84 -21.89 0.76
C MET A 1 -16.37 -20.50 1.09
N ASN A 2 -16.20 -20.16 2.36
CA ASN A 2 -15.85 -18.79 2.76
C ASN A 2 -14.35 -18.67 2.96
N ILE A 3 -13.80 -17.48 2.70
CA ILE A 3 -12.41 -17.16 3.04
C ILE A 3 -12.45 -16.19 4.20
N ILE A 4 -11.76 -16.52 5.29
CA ILE A 4 -11.66 -15.70 6.50
C ILE A 4 -10.24 -15.17 6.56
N ILE A 5 -10.07 -13.86 6.61
CA ILE A 5 -8.77 -13.22 6.68
C ILE A 5 -8.63 -12.53 8.03
N LYS A 6 -7.60 -12.89 8.79
CA LYS A 6 -7.17 -12.13 9.97
C LYS A 6 -5.95 -11.31 9.59
N LEU A 7 -6.17 -10.00 9.53
CA LEU A 7 -5.14 -9.03 9.18
C LEU A 7 -4.17 -8.88 10.36
N CYS A 8 -2.89 -8.71 10.06
CA CYS A 8 -1.85 -8.37 11.02
C CYS A 8 -1.36 -6.95 10.72
N PRO A 9 -1.89 -5.93 11.42
CA PRO A 9 -1.44 -4.55 11.26
C PRO A 9 0.03 -4.42 11.63
N GLN A 10 0.82 -3.81 10.74
CA GLN A 10 2.23 -3.57 11.00
C GLN A 10 2.68 -2.26 10.36
N VAL A 11 3.51 -1.51 11.08
CA VAL A 11 4.23 -0.37 10.50
C VAL A 11 5.39 -0.94 9.64
N PRO A 12 5.42 -0.67 8.33
CA PRO A 12 6.44 -1.22 7.44
C PRO A 12 7.83 -0.69 7.78
N VAL A 13 8.82 -1.58 7.81
CA VAL A 13 10.25 -1.22 7.87
C VAL A 13 10.77 -1.21 6.43
N GLY A 14 10.61 -0.09 5.73
CA GLY A 14 10.98 0.05 4.31
C GLY A 14 9.77 0.40 3.43
N THR A 15 9.72 -0.16 2.22
CA THR A 15 8.65 0.13 1.25
C THR A 15 7.32 -0.45 1.74
N ALA A 16 6.35 0.43 1.97
CA ALA A 16 4.98 0.04 2.25
C ALA A 16 4.33 -0.56 1.00
N GLN A 17 3.72 -1.73 1.13
CA GLN A 17 2.89 -2.32 0.09
C GLN A 17 1.43 -2.26 0.50
N LYS A 18 0.60 -1.63 -0.33
CA LYS A 18 -0.86 -1.64 -0.19
C LYS A 18 -1.37 -3.05 -0.46
N LEU A 19 -2.26 -3.52 0.41
CA LEU A 19 -3.00 -4.77 0.28
C LEU A 19 -4.30 -4.52 -0.49
N ASN A 20 -4.48 -5.26 -1.58
CA ASN A 20 -5.74 -5.38 -2.29
C ASN A 20 -6.11 -6.86 -2.33
N LEU A 21 -7.37 -7.17 -2.07
CA LEU A 21 -7.88 -8.53 -2.09
C LEU A 21 -9.03 -8.62 -3.06
N GLU A 22 -9.01 -9.65 -3.90
CA GLU A 22 -10.09 -9.97 -4.83
C GLU A 22 -10.33 -11.48 -4.77
N ARG A 23 -11.60 -11.88 -4.62
CA ARG A 23 -11.97 -13.29 -4.67
C ARG A 23 -12.50 -13.65 -6.06
N LEU A 24 -12.00 -14.76 -6.59
CA LEU A 24 -12.40 -15.34 -7.87
C LEU A 24 -12.71 -16.83 -7.68
N GLY A 25 -13.92 -17.14 -7.20
CA GLY A 25 -14.35 -18.49 -6.89
C GLY A 25 -13.57 -19.10 -5.71
N THR A 26 -12.61 -19.97 -6.03
CA THR A 26 -11.71 -20.63 -5.05
C THR A 26 -10.29 -20.05 -5.05
N ILE A 27 -10.04 -19.06 -5.91
CA ILE A 27 -8.78 -18.33 -5.99
C ILE A 27 -8.94 -17.04 -5.17
N LEU A 28 -7.95 -16.77 -4.33
CA LEU A 28 -7.80 -15.46 -3.69
C LEU A 28 -6.67 -14.73 -4.39
N LYS A 29 -6.95 -13.59 -4.99
CA LYS A 29 -5.93 -12.73 -5.56
C LYS A 29 -5.51 -11.71 -4.50
N ILE A 30 -4.22 -11.70 -4.20
CA ILE A 30 -3.58 -10.76 -3.29
C ILE A 30 -2.74 -9.83 -4.15
N ASN A 31 -3.15 -8.57 -4.26
CA ASN A 31 -2.63 -7.62 -5.24
C ASN A 31 -2.73 -8.18 -6.67
N GLU A 32 -1.59 -8.43 -7.32
CA GLU A 32 -1.54 -8.96 -8.69
C GLU A 32 -1.26 -10.47 -8.73
N GLN A 33 -1.04 -11.11 -7.57
CA GLN A 33 -0.70 -12.52 -7.48
C GLN A 33 -1.91 -13.37 -7.11
N GLU A 34 -2.16 -14.41 -7.90
CA GLU A 34 -3.24 -15.37 -7.67
C GLU A 34 -2.78 -16.47 -6.71
N LEU A 35 -3.60 -16.75 -5.69
CA LEU A 35 -3.40 -17.86 -4.77
C LEU A 35 -4.52 -18.88 -4.95
N GLY A 36 -4.20 -19.99 -5.61
CA GLY A 36 -5.10 -21.13 -5.73
C GLY A 36 -5.07 -21.98 -4.46
N LEU A 37 -6.21 -22.20 -3.83
CA LEU A 37 -6.32 -22.94 -2.56
C LEU A 37 -7.09 -24.27 -2.71
N SER A 38 -7.37 -24.68 -3.95
CA SER A 38 -8.15 -25.88 -4.27
C SER A 38 -7.46 -27.20 -3.92
N PHE A 39 -6.14 -27.18 -3.71
CA PHE A 39 -5.37 -28.36 -3.34
C PHE A 39 -5.49 -28.75 -1.86
N LEU A 40 -6.00 -27.84 -1.01
CA LEU A 40 -6.13 -28.07 0.43
C LEU A 40 -7.38 -28.91 0.75
N SER A 41 -7.16 -29.97 1.50
CA SER A 41 -8.21 -30.79 2.10
C SER A 41 -8.62 -30.25 3.48
N PRO A 42 -9.87 -30.49 3.93
CA PRO A 42 -10.29 -30.13 5.28
C PRO A 42 -9.36 -30.73 6.34
N GLY A 43 -8.81 -29.87 7.21
CA GLY A 43 -7.81 -30.22 8.23
C GLY A 43 -6.38 -29.84 7.84
N ASP A 44 -6.11 -29.50 6.58
CA ASP A 44 -4.78 -29.10 6.13
C ASP A 44 -4.39 -27.73 6.67
N VAL A 45 -3.10 -27.59 6.96
CA VAL A 45 -2.48 -26.34 7.44
C VAL A 45 -1.21 -26.07 6.63
N LEU A 46 -1.16 -24.90 6.01
CA LEU A 46 0.06 -24.34 5.44
C LEU A 46 0.71 -23.42 6.49
N PRO A 47 1.88 -23.77 7.02
CA PRO A 47 2.57 -22.93 7.99
C PRO A 47 3.13 -21.66 7.33
N ALA A 48 3.49 -20.69 8.17
CA ALA A 48 4.23 -19.50 7.76
C ALA A 48 5.44 -19.85 6.88
N GLY A 49 5.58 -19.13 5.75
CA GLY A 49 6.64 -19.35 4.77
C GLY A 49 6.39 -20.48 3.76
N ALA A 50 5.30 -21.24 3.89
CA ALA A 50 4.94 -22.25 2.88
C ALA A 50 4.49 -21.64 1.54
N ILE A 51 4.04 -20.39 1.57
CA ILE A 51 3.62 -19.63 0.38
C ILE A 51 4.61 -18.50 0.16
N GLU A 52 5.28 -18.52 -0.99
CA GLU A 52 6.18 -17.43 -1.39
C GLU A 52 5.37 -16.20 -1.84
N HIS A 53 5.03 -15.36 -0.87
CA HIS A 53 4.42 -14.05 -1.10
C HIS A 53 4.85 -13.07 0.01
N PRO A 54 5.24 -11.83 -0.31
CA PRO A 54 5.76 -10.88 0.68
C PRO A 54 4.80 -10.60 1.83
N LEU A 55 3.50 -10.51 1.55
CA LEU A 55 2.47 -10.27 2.57
C LEU A 55 2.03 -11.53 3.35
N LEU A 56 2.43 -12.74 2.92
CA LEU A 56 2.07 -14.01 3.57
C LEU A 56 3.23 -14.64 4.33
N LYS A 57 4.40 -13.98 4.44
CA LYS A 57 5.60 -14.58 5.05
C LYS A 57 5.37 -15.16 6.44
N GLN A 58 4.52 -14.51 7.25
CA GLN A 58 4.17 -14.94 8.60
C GLN A 58 2.77 -15.56 8.69
N ALA A 59 2.05 -15.60 7.57
CA ALA A 59 0.66 -16.03 7.57
C ALA A 59 0.55 -17.55 7.57
N THR A 60 -0.42 -18.09 8.31
CA THR A 60 -0.78 -19.50 8.30
C THR A 60 -2.10 -19.66 7.57
N VAL A 61 -2.20 -20.63 6.68
CA VAL A 61 -3.46 -20.93 5.97
C VAL A 61 -4.02 -22.24 6.47
N THR A 62 -5.24 -22.23 7.02
CA THR A 62 -5.91 -23.42 7.52
C THR A 62 -7.17 -23.70 6.71
N ARG A 63 -7.31 -24.91 6.19
CA ARG A 63 -8.54 -25.36 5.53
C ARG A 63 -9.45 -26.01 6.56
N HIS A 64 -10.56 -25.36 6.88
CA HIS A 64 -11.66 -25.96 7.64
C HIS A 64 -12.61 -26.72 6.69
N ALA A 65 -13.67 -27.32 7.23
CA ALA A 65 -14.68 -28.02 6.41
C ALA A 65 -15.28 -27.09 5.33
N ASP A 66 -15.79 -25.93 5.74
CA ASP A 66 -16.55 -25.03 4.87
C ASP A 66 -15.87 -23.68 4.60
N SER A 67 -14.69 -23.46 5.18
CA SER A 67 -13.93 -22.22 5.03
C SER A 67 -12.42 -22.43 4.91
N ILE A 68 -11.73 -21.42 4.42
CA ILE A 68 -10.28 -21.28 4.51
C ILE A 68 -10.00 -20.07 5.39
N GLU A 69 -9.18 -20.25 6.42
CA GLU A 69 -8.69 -19.16 7.24
C GLU A 69 -7.25 -18.81 6.84
N ILE A 70 -6.97 -17.54 6.60
CA ILE A 70 -5.61 -16.99 6.47
C ILE A 70 -5.38 -16.12 7.70
N ASP A 71 -4.57 -16.62 8.62
CA ASP A 71 -4.21 -15.93 9.85
C ASP A 71 -2.86 -15.22 9.71
N GLY A 72 -2.79 -13.95 10.06
CA GLY A 72 -1.54 -13.18 10.04
C GLY A 72 -1.18 -12.54 8.70
N LEU A 73 -2.16 -12.25 7.83
CA LEU A 73 -1.91 -11.56 6.56
C LEU A 73 -1.39 -10.13 6.83
N LEU A 74 -0.21 -9.79 6.33
CA LEU A 74 0.39 -8.48 6.59
C LEU A 74 -0.47 -7.35 6.03
N PHE A 75 -0.77 -6.38 6.90
CA PHE A 75 -1.57 -5.21 6.61
C PHE A 75 -0.79 -3.96 7.01
N HIS A 76 -0.18 -3.30 6.05
CA HIS A 76 0.65 -2.14 6.36
C HIS A 76 -0.18 -0.92 6.76
N ILE A 77 0.11 -0.36 7.92
CA ILE A 77 -0.51 0.86 8.45
C ILE A 77 0.55 1.95 8.66
N ALA A 78 0.12 3.21 8.67
CA ALA A 78 1.01 4.33 9.00
C ALA A 78 1.43 4.29 10.47
N ALA A 79 2.59 4.86 10.76
CA ALA A 79 3.10 4.96 12.14
C ALA A 79 2.22 5.82 13.06
N ASP A 80 1.53 6.80 12.48
CA ASP A 80 0.60 7.71 13.15
C ASP A 80 -0.88 7.29 12.98
N GLN A 81 -1.13 6.06 12.51
CA GLN A 81 -2.49 5.55 12.36
C GLN A 81 -3.19 5.48 13.72
N THR A 82 -4.39 6.05 13.79
CA THR A 82 -5.23 6.09 15.01
C THR A 82 -6.59 5.43 14.82
N ALA A 83 -6.98 5.11 13.58
CA ALA A 83 -8.24 4.47 13.29
C ALA A 83 -8.30 3.06 13.92
N PRO A 84 -9.26 2.79 14.83
CA PRO A 84 -9.33 1.49 15.50
C PRO A 84 -9.48 0.31 14.55
N ALA A 85 -10.24 0.48 13.46
CA ALA A 85 -10.44 -0.56 12.45
C ALA A 85 -9.17 -0.90 11.66
N ALA A 86 -8.17 -0.02 11.63
CA ALA A 86 -6.87 -0.29 11.00
C ALA A 86 -5.86 -0.87 12.00
N CYS A 87 -5.85 -0.38 13.24
CA CYS A 87 -4.94 -0.86 14.29
C CYS A 87 -5.37 -2.20 14.90
N PHE A 88 -6.67 -2.47 14.95
CA PHE A 88 -7.30 -3.66 15.50
C PHE A 88 -8.42 -4.15 14.57
N PRO A 89 -8.06 -4.63 13.37
CA PRO A 89 -9.03 -5.07 12.38
C PRO A 89 -9.80 -6.30 12.86
N GLU A 90 -11.10 -6.29 12.64
CA GLU A 90 -11.92 -7.49 12.78
C GLU A 90 -11.63 -8.47 11.63
N PRO A 91 -11.82 -9.79 11.84
CA PRO A 91 -11.66 -10.77 10.78
C PRO A 91 -12.57 -10.47 9.57
N VAL A 92 -12.00 -10.47 8.38
CA VAL A 92 -12.72 -10.20 7.13
C VAL A 92 -13.27 -11.52 6.58
N VAL A 93 -14.59 -11.61 6.45
CA VAL A 93 -15.26 -12.79 5.90
C VAL A 93 -15.67 -12.53 4.46
N ILE A 94 -15.08 -13.29 3.54
CA ILE A 94 -15.29 -13.15 2.10
C ILE A 94 -16.17 -14.30 1.62
N SER A 95 -17.44 -14.00 1.38
CA SER A 95 -18.47 -14.98 0.97
C SER A 95 -18.79 -14.92 -0.52
N GLU A 96 -18.56 -13.79 -1.17
CA GLU A 96 -18.86 -13.53 -2.58
C GLU A 96 -17.60 -13.18 -3.36
N ASP A 97 -17.67 -13.34 -4.69
CA ASP A 97 -16.58 -12.98 -5.59
C ASP A 97 -16.52 -11.45 -5.80
N GLY A 98 -15.34 -10.95 -6.12
CA GLY A 98 -15.07 -9.53 -6.36
C GLY A 98 -14.10 -8.91 -5.36
N LEU A 99 -14.02 -7.57 -5.41
CA LEU A 99 -13.12 -6.79 -4.57
C LEU A 99 -13.58 -6.81 -3.12
N VAL A 100 -12.63 -7.07 -2.22
CA VAL A 100 -12.87 -7.09 -0.78
C VAL A 100 -12.60 -5.71 -0.21
N VAL A 101 -13.57 -5.18 0.53
CA VAL A 101 -13.41 -3.91 1.24
C VAL A 101 -12.51 -4.14 2.46
N LEU A 102 -11.45 -3.34 2.56
CA LEU A 102 -10.50 -3.38 3.66
C LEU A 102 -10.54 -2.07 4.46
N PRO A 103 -10.12 -2.10 5.73
CA PRO A 103 -9.90 -0.87 6.50
C PRO A 103 -8.91 0.07 5.80
N GLU A 104 -8.92 1.34 6.20
CA GLU A 104 -8.01 2.33 5.63
C GLU A 104 -6.55 1.96 5.85
N GLN A 105 -5.82 1.89 4.74
CA GLN A 105 -4.38 1.70 4.70
C GLN A 105 -3.77 3.05 4.39
N CYS A 106 -2.95 3.58 5.29
CA CYS A 106 -2.18 4.79 5.04
C CYS A 106 -0.75 4.39 4.67
N PRO A 107 -0.43 4.03 3.41
CA PRO A 107 0.94 4.05 2.97
C PRO A 107 1.42 5.51 2.97
N PRO A 108 2.68 5.79 3.35
CA PRO A 108 3.21 7.15 3.23
C PRO A 108 3.09 7.62 1.77
N PRO A 109 2.84 8.91 1.52
CA PRO A 109 2.79 9.44 0.18
C PRO A 109 4.13 9.15 -0.53
N VAL A 110 4.05 8.69 -1.77
CA VAL A 110 5.20 8.60 -2.69
C VAL A 110 5.91 9.96 -2.68
N PRO A 111 7.24 10.04 -2.56
CA PRO A 111 7.95 11.31 -2.66
C PRO A 111 7.55 12.02 -3.96
N ALA A 112 7.20 13.30 -3.85
CA ALA A 112 6.76 14.11 -4.98
C ALA A 112 7.79 14.06 -6.13
N PRO A 113 7.36 14.10 -7.41
CA PRO A 113 8.29 14.14 -8.54
C PRO A 113 9.30 15.27 -8.35
N GLU A 114 10.59 14.98 -8.53
CA GLU A 114 11.65 16.00 -8.56
C GLU A 114 11.23 17.11 -9.55
N LEU A 115 11.14 18.34 -9.05
CA LEU A 115 10.90 19.51 -9.88
C LEU A 115 12.02 19.58 -10.94
N PRO A 116 11.71 19.88 -12.22
CA PRO A 116 12.75 20.05 -13.21
C PRO A 116 13.73 21.16 -12.78
N PRO A 117 15.01 21.08 -13.17
CA PRO A 117 16.01 22.06 -12.78
C PRO A 117 15.52 23.46 -13.17
N GLU A 118 15.60 24.40 -12.22
CA GLU A 118 15.23 25.79 -12.43
C GLU A 118 16.04 26.31 -13.63
N THR A 119 15.33 26.67 -14.71
CA THR A 119 15.93 27.35 -15.84
C THR A 119 16.43 28.69 -15.35
N ASP A 120 17.75 28.89 -15.41
CA ASP A 120 18.43 30.15 -15.17
C ASP A 120 17.73 31.26 -15.98
N PHE A 121 17.01 32.15 -15.30
CA PHE A 121 16.43 33.34 -15.92
C PHE A 121 17.60 34.26 -16.27
N GLU A 122 18.12 34.12 -17.48
CA GLU A 122 19.14 34.99 -18.04
C GLU A 122 18.62 36.44 -18.02
N THR A 123 19.33 37.23 -17.24
CA THR A 123 19.11 38.63 -16.87
C THR A 123 18.80 39.53 -18.08
N HIS A 124 17.70 40.27 -18.01
CA HIS A 124 17.40 41.43 -18.85
C HIS A 124 18.56 42.47 -18.76
N PRO A 125 19.20 42.88 -19.86
CA PRO A 125 20.06 44.06 -19.82
C PRO A 125 19.22 45.34 -19.83
N GLU A 126 19.58 46.23 -18.90
CA GLU A 126 18.98 47.51 -18.56
C GLU A 126 18.81 48.46 -19.74
N SER A 127 17.70 49.20 -19.72
CA SER A 127 17.42 50.29 -20.64
C SER A 127 18.27 51.51 -20.29
N ASP A 128 19.15 51.89 -21.21
CA ASP A 128 19.94 53.12 -21.16
C ASP A 128 19.03 54.33 -21.37
N MET A 129 18.84 55.13 -20.30
CA MET A 129 18.17 56.42 -20.41
C MET A 129 18.62 57.33 -19.27
N LYS A 130 19.65 58.16 -19.51
CA LYS A 130 19.82 59.43 -18.81
C LYS A 130 20.32 60.53 -19.75
N GLU A 131 19.37 61.39 -20.08
CA GLU A 131 19.50 62.68 -20.74
C GLU A 131 20.08 63.73 -19.77
N GLU A 132 21.08 64.45 -20.26
CA GLU A 132 21.47 65.87 -20.10
C GLU A 132 21.08 66.70 -18.85
N ILE A 133 22.07 67.39 -18.24
CA ILE A 133 22.15 68.81 -17.73
C ILE A 133 23.27 68.87 -16.66
N ASP A 134 23.99 69.95 -16.31
CA ASP A 134 24.37 71.29 -16.79
C ASP A 134 25.43 71.82 -15.77
N ALA A 135 26.27 72.78 -16.18
CA ALA A 135 27.00 73.80 -15.39
C ALA A 135 28.03 73.48 -14.25
N ASP A 136 29.29 73.86 -14.54
CA ASP A 136 30.08 74.96 -13.91
C ASP A 136 30.58 74.93 -12.44
N GLN A 137 31.83 75.43 -12.31
CA GLN A 137 32.60 75.94 -11.14
C GLN A 137 33.48 74.99 -10.31
N HIS A 138 34.81 75.04 -10.55
CA HIS A 138 35.75 75.83 -9.74
C HIS A 138 37.13 75.96 -10.41
#